data_AF-Q6RX02-F1
#
_entry.id   AF-Q6RX02-F1
#
_cell.length_a   1.000
_cell.length_b   1.000
_cell.length_c   1.000
_cell.angle_alpha   90.00
_cell.angle_beta   90.00
_cell.angle_gamma   90.00
#
_symmetry.space_group_name_H-M   'P 1'
#
loop_
_entity.id
_entity.type
_entity.pdbx_description
1 polymer ?
#
loop_
_entity_poly.entity_id
_entity_poly.type
_entity_poly.pdbx_seq_one_letter_code
_entity_poly.pdbx_strand_id
1 'polypeptide(L)'
;VKQVKKCSKNQLASRQSFWGELNVARLGHNNVVRVVAASTCAPQDSVGTIIMEYVGNSTLHHVIYGSDCMRAKGKKDEFGYSQQSLSITQSLSYSSDIVAGLVFLHSHFIVHLDLKPANIFITE
;
A
#
# COMPACT_ATOMS: atom_id res chain seq x y z
N VAL A 1 -6.45 -9.63 1.91
CA VAL A 1 -6.93 -10.24 0.64
C VAL A 1 -7.48 -9.15 -0.26
N LYS A 2 -7.05 -9.08 -1.52
CA LYS A 2 -7.54 -8.09 -2.49
C LYS A 2 -8.33 -8.80 -3.59
N GLN A 3 -9.56 -8.37 -3.79
CA GLN A 3 -10.42 -8.85 -4.87
C GLN A 3 -10.48 -7.80 -5.98
N VAL A 4 -10.09 -8.18 -7.20
CA VAL A 4 -10.20 -7.30 -8.36
C VAL A 4 -11.57 -7.51 -8.99
N LYS A 5 -12.46 -6.54 -8.79
CA LYS A 5 -13.80 -6.55 -9.38
C LYS A 5 -13.72 -6.41 -10.89
N LYS A 6 -14.56 -7.14 -11.60
CA LYS A 6 -14.72 -7.00 -13.04
C LYS A 6 -15.37 -5.64 -13.34
N CYS A 7 -14.69 -4.77 -14.09
CA CYS A 7 -15.28 -3.52 -14.56
C CYS A 7 -15.93 -3.74 -15.93
N SER A 8 -17.25 -3.66 -16.02
CA SER A 8 -17.98 -3.83 -17.29
C SER A 8 -17.67 -2.75 -18.32
N LYS A 9 -17.36 -1.52 -17.86
CA LYS A 9 -17.01 -0.37 -18.72
C LYS A 9 -15.60 -0.45 -19.30
N ASN A 10 -14.65 -1.08 -18.59
CA ASN A 10 -13.28 -1.25 -19.08
C ASN A 10 -12.66 -2.55 -18.55
N GLN A 11 -12.98 -3.66 -19.22
CA GLN A 11 -12.49 -4.98 -18.84
C GLN A 11 -10.98 -5.13 -19.00
N LEU A 12 -10.41 -4.53 -20.04
CA LEU A 12 -8.97 -4.57 -20.30
C LEU A 12 -8.19 -3.94 -19.15
N ALA A 13 -8.60 -2.76 -18.66
CA ALA A 13 -7.95 -2.10 -17.53
C ALA A 13 -8.02 -2.96 -16.26
N SER A 14 -9.15 -3.61 -15.97
CA SER A 14 -9.26 -4.49 -14.79
C SER A 14 -8.35 -5.71 -14.87
N ARG A 15 -8.19 -6.30 -16.07
CA ARG A 15 -7.25 -7.41 -16.31
C ARG A 15 -5.80 -6.94 -16.20
N GLN A 16 -5.47 -5.81 -16.81
CA GLN A 16 -4.13 -5.22 -16.73
C GLN A 16 -3.74 -4.88 -15.29
N SER A 17 -4.65 -4.31 -14.49
CA SER A 17 -4.41 -4.07 -13.07
C SER A 17 -4.15 -5.36 -12.31
N PHE A 18 -4.97 -6.39 -12.53
CA PHE A 18 -4.78 -7.69 -11.88
C PHE A 18 -3.43 -8.32 -12.23
N TRP A 19 -3.07 -8.37 -13.50
CA TRP A 19 -1.79 -8.95 -13.95
C TRP A 19 -0.59 -8.09 -13.55
N GLY A 20 -0.73 -6.77 -13.55
CA GLY A 20 0.31 -5.83 -13.11
C GLY A 20 0.69 -6.04 -11.65
N GLU A 21 -0.27 -6.31 -10.77
CA GLU A 21 -0.01 -6.66 -9.37
C GLU A 21 0.74 -7.99 -9.21
N LEU A 22 0.59 -8.91 -10.16
CA LEU A 22 1.29 -10.20 -10.15
C LEU A 22 2.71 -10.12 -10.73
N ASN A 23 3.15 -8.96 -11.25
CA ASN A 23 4.54 -8.80 -11.72
C ASN A 23 5.55 -8.99 -10.59
N VAL A 24 5.17 -8.72 -9.34
CA VAL A 24 6.00 -8.96 -8.16
C VAL A 24 5.80 -10.36 -7.56
N ALA A 25 5.04 -11.24 -8.23
CA ALA A 25 4.84 -12.60 -7.74
C ALA A 25 6.18 -13.34 -7.65
N ARG A 26 6.38 -14.04 -6.54
CA ARG A 26 7.62 -14.75 -6.19
C ARG A 26 8.83 -13.85 -5.89
N LEU A 27 8.67 -12.53 -5.88
CA LEU A 27 9.69 -11.62 -5.36
C LEU A 27 9.52 -11.48 -3.84
N GLY A 28 10.63 -11.22 -3.14
CA GLY A 28 10.65 -11.05 -1.69
C GLY A 28 11.64 -9.97 -1.28
N HIS A 29 11.14 -8.91 -0.65
CA HIS A 29 11.93 -7.80 -0.13
C HIS A 29 11.21 -7.17 1.06
N ASN A 30 11.94 -6.72 2.08
CA ASN A 30 11.34 -6.20 3.32
C ASN A 30 10.45 -4.97 3.09
N ASN A 31 10.74 -4.17 2.06
CA ASN A 31 9.98 -2.97 1.71
C ASN A 31 9.07 -3.14 0.48
N VAL A 32 8.73 -4.39 0.10
CA VAL A 32 7.74 -4.67 -0.95
C VAL A 32 6.79 -5.76 -0.45
N VAL A 33 5.49 -5.44 -0.39
CA VAL A 33 4.47 -6.36 0.11
C VAL A 33 4.46 -7.66 -0.70
N ARG A 34 4.69 -8.77 -0.01
CA ARG A 34 4.79 -10.10 -0.63
C ARG A 34 3.42 -10.62 -1.07
N VAL A 35 3.34 -11.05 -2.33
CA VAL A 35 2.24 -11.86 -2.84
C VAL A 35 2.42 -13.31 -2.37
N VAL A 36 1.45 -13.82 -1.62
CA VAL A 36 1.46 -15.18 -1.07
C VAL A 36 0.83 -16.17 -2.06
N ALA A 37 -0.31 -15.80 -2.63
CA ALA A 37 -1.02 -16.63 -3.60
C ALA A 37 -1.92 -15.77 -4.49
N ALA A 38 -2.28 -16.29 -5.65
CA ALA A 38 -3.28 -15.69 -6.52
C ALA A 38 -4.14 -16.77 -7.16
N SER A 39 -5.40 -16.43 -7.43
CA SER A 39 -6.33 -17.29 -8.13
C SER A 39 -7.09 -16.49 -9.17
N THR A 40 -7.27 -17.08 -10.36
CA THR A 40 -8.16 -16.56 -11.40
C THR A 40 -9.50 -17.27 -11.28
N CYS A 41 -10.60 -16.53 -11.12
CA CYS A 41 -11.93 -17.11 -11.02
C CYS A 41 -12.66 -17.06 -12.38
N ALA A 42 -13.53 -18.05 -12.63
CA ALA A 42 -14.70 -17.93 -13.49
C ALA A 42 -15.83 -18.79 -12.91
N PRO A 43 -17.14 -18.45 -13.00
CA PRO A 43 -17.81 -17.18 -13.36
C PRO A 43 -18.56 -16.60 -12.14
N GLN A 44 -18.49 -15.31 -11.81
CA GLN A 44 -19.60 -14.42 -12.18
C GLN A 44 -19.21 -12.92 -12.14
N ASP A 45 -18.30 -12.44 -11.26
CA ASP A 45 -18.07 -10.98 -11.10
C ASP A 45 -16.64 -10.48 -10.77
N SER A 46 -15.63 -11.35 -10.65
CA SER A 46 -14.24 -10.94 -10.36
C SER A 46 -13.24 -11.41 -11.42
N VAL A 47 -12.17 -10.63 -11.61
CA VAL A 47 -11.03 -11.03 -12.46
C VAL A 47 -10.20 -12.11 -11.78
N GLY A 48 -10.11 -12.03 -10.45
CA GLY A 48 -9.37 -12.95 -9.62
C GLY A 48 -9.20 -12.40 -8.21
N THR A 49 -8.53 -13.20 -7.37
CA THR A 49 -8.20 -12.86 -5.99
C THR A 49 -6.69 -12.93 -5.79
N ILE A 50 -6.13 -11.91 -5.14
CA ILE A 50 -4.72 -11.86 -4.74
C ILE A 50 -4.66 -11.92 -3.21
N ILE A 51 -3.91 -12.87 -2.70
CA ILE A 51 -3.57 -13.03 -1.29
C ILE A 51 -2.16 -12.48 -1.11
N MET A 52 -2.04 -11.47 -0.27
CA MET A 52 -0.78 -10.83 0.09
C MET A 52 -0.55 -10.99 1.58
N GLU A 53 0.68 -10.81 2.02
CA GLU A 53 0.96 -10.72 3.44
C GLU A 53 0.21 -9.55 4.09
N TYR A 54 -0.04 -9.68 5.38
CA TYR A 54 -0.69 -8.63 6.15
C TYR A 54 0.37 -7.66 6.69
N VAL A 55 0.25 -6.38 6.34
CA VAL A 55 1.21 -5.30 6.65
C VAL A 55 0.60 -4.20 7.52
N GLY A 56 -0.36 -4.56 8.37
CA GLY A 56 -1.07 -3.62 9.24
C GLY A 56 -2.26 -2.91 8.59
N ASN A 57 -2.86 -2.00 9.34
CA ASN A 57 -4.07 -1.26 8.94
C ASN A 57 -3.82 0.21 8.62
N SER A 58 -2.58 0.69 8.75
CA SER A 58 -2.21 2.09 8.53
C SER A 58 -1.38 2.24 7.26
N THR A 59 -1.47 3.42 6.65
CA THR A 59 -0.68 3.79 5.48
C THR A 59 -0.04 5.14 5.72
N LEU A 60 0.99 5.47 4.94
CA LEU A 60 1.64 6.77 5.01
C LEU A 60 0.64 7.92 4.76
N HIS A 61 -0.43 7.68 3.99
CA HIS A 61 -1.53 8.63 3.84
C HIS A 61 -2.20 8.98 5.19
N HIS A 62 -2.45 7.98 6.04
CA HIS A 62 -3.00 8.21 7.38
C HIS A 62 -2.01 8.97 8.26
N VAL A 63 -0.70 8.70 8.14
CA VAL A 63 0.32 9.42 8.92
C VAL A 63 0.42 10.90 8.50
N ILE A 64 0.36 11.19 7.19
CA ILE A 64 0.48 12.57 6.67
C ILE A 64 -0.82 13.37 6.89
N TYR A 65 -1.99 12.76 6.66
CA TYR A 65 -3.26 13.47 6.58
C TYR A 65 -4.28 13.07 7.67
N GLY A 66 -4.13 11.88 8.26
CA GLY A 66 -5.09 11.30 9.20
C GLY A 66 -4.82 11.69 10.65
N SER A 67 -4.92 12.98 10.98
CA SER A 67 -4.91 13.44 12.38
C SER A 67 -6.31 13.49 13.02
N ASP A 68 -7.39 13.19 12.27
CA ASP A 68 -8.75 13.52 12.73
C ASP A 68 -9.52 12.41 13.47
N CYS A 69 -9.07 11.15 13.49
CA CYS A 69 -9.88 10.05 14.06
C CYS A 69 -9.40 9.46 15.41
N MET A 70 -8.20 9.81 15.90
CA MET A 70 -7.69 9.35 17.20
C MET A 70 -7.78 10.41 18.31
N ARG A 71 -8.62 11.45 18.15
CA ARG A 71 -8.88 12.47 19.19
C ARG A 71 -9.94 12.08 20.23
N ALA A 72 -10.32 10.81 20.31
CA ALA A 72 -11.29 10.31 21.26
C ALA A 72 -10.69 9.30 22.25
N LYS A 73 -9.69 9.73 23.04
CA LYS A 73 -9.41 9.29 24.43
C LYS A 73 -8.06 9.87 24.89
N GLY A 74 -8.09 11.07 25.42
CA GLY A 74 -6.95 11.70 26.07
C GLY A 74 -7.32 13.10 26.50
N LYS A 75 -7.16 13.41 27.78
CA LYS A 75 -7.62 14.64 28.43
C LYS A 75 -7.15 15.89 27.67
N LYS A 76 -8.04 16.89 27.65
CA LYS A 76 -7.72 18.25 27.27
C LYS A 76 -6.69 18.80 28.26
N ASP A 77 -5.42 18.76 27.88
CA ASP A 77 -4.43 19.63 28.49
C ASP A 77 -4.31 20.86 27.57
N GLU A 78 -4.58 22.02 28.16
CA GLU A 78 -4.49 23.35 27.54
C GLU A 78 -3.04 23.64 27.15
N PHE A 79 -2.60 23.30 25.94
CA PHE A 79 -1.55 24.04 25.22
C PHE A 79 -1.46 23.56 23.77
N GLY A 80 -1.85 24.41 22.81
CA GLY A 80 -1.48 24.37 21.38
C GLY A 80 -1.70 23.07 20.62
N TYR A 81 -2.74 23.02 19.78
CA TYR A 81 -2.92 22.01 18.74
C TYR A 81 -1.69 21.95 17.82
N SER A 82 -0.75 21.04 18.10
CA SER A 82 0.24 20.64 17.11
C SER A 82 -0.42 19.60 16.22
N GLN A 83 -0.78 20.04 15.01
CA GLN A 83 -0.83 19.16 13.86
C GLN A 83 0.47 18.33 13.91
N GLN A 84 0.38 17.05 14.21
CA GLN A 84 1.57 16.21 14.43
C GLN A 84 2.16 15.90 13.05
N SER A 85 2.82 16.90 12.47
CA SER A 85 3.53 16.78 11.21
C SER A 85 4.63 15.73 11.37
N LEU A 86 4.88 15.01 10.28
CA LEU A 86 5.97 14.05 10.22
C LEU A 86 7.28 14.73 10.61
N SER A 87 7.96 14.20 11.64
CA SER A 87 9.28 14.69 11.99
C SER A 87 10.26 14.44 10.83
N ILE A 88 11.34 15.22 10.78
CA ILE A 88 12.39 15.03 9.77
C ILE A 88 12.97 13.60 9.83
N THR A 89 13.16 13.07 11.03
CA THR A 89 13.69 11.72 11.25
C THR A 89 12.77 10.64 10.69
N GLN A 90 11.46 10.73 10.95
CA GLN A 90 10.49 9.79 10.38
C GLN A 90 10.39 9.91 8.86
N SER A 91 10.41 11.13 8.35
CA SER A 91 10.38 11.39 6.90
C SER A 91 11.59 10.75 6.19
N LEU A 92 12.79 10.88 6.77
CA LEU A 92 14.00 10.25 6.27
C LEU A 92 13.92 8.72 6.36
N SER A 93 13.41 8.17 7.46
CA SER A 93 13.23 6.72 7.63
C SER A 93 12.32 6.15 6.55
N TYR A 94 11.11 6.70 6.39
CA TYR A 94 10.17 6.24 5.36
C TYR A 94 10.74 6.42 3.95
N SER A 95 11.44 7.53 3.69
CA SER A 95 12.07 7.75 2.39
C SER A 95 13.13 6.69 2.10
N SER A 96 13.94 6.31 3.10
CA SER A 96 14.94 5.25 2.97
C SER A 96 14.30 3.90 2.63
N ASP A 97 13.22 3.53 3.33
CA ASP A 97 12.50 2.28 3.09
C ASP A 97 11.83 2.24 1.71
N ILE A 98 11.19 3.34 1.30
CA ILE A 98 10.58 3.48 -0.02
C ILE A 98 11.65 3.34 -1.11
N VAL A 99 12.78 4.02 -0.96
CA VAL A 99 13.89 3.95 -1.92
C VAL A 99 14.46 2.54 -1.98
N ALA A 100 14.63 1.86 -0.85
CA ALA A 100 15.09 0.46 -0.84
C ALA A 100 14.13 -0.46 -1.63
N GLY A 101 12.81 -0.32 -1.42
CA GLY A 101 11.80 -1.04 -2.20
C GLY A 101 11.85 -0.73 -3.70
N LEU A 102 12.01 0.54 -4.07
CA LEU A 102 12.11 0.94 -5.48
C LEU A 102 13.38 0.44 -6.16
N VAL A 103 14.53 0.49 -5.48
CA VAL A 103 15.80 -0.07 -5.99
C VAL A 103 15.63 -1.55 -6.27
N PHE A 104 15.00 -2.30 -5.36
CA PHE A 104 14.70 -3.71 -5.57
C PHE A 104 13.77 -3.95 -6.76
N LEU A 105 12.69 -3.18 -6.91
CA LEU A 105 11.79 -3.32 -8.06
C LEU A 105 12.51 -3.01 -9.38
N HIS A 106 13.30 -1.95 -9.42
CA HIS A 106 14.04 -1.53 -10.60
C HIS A 106 15.12 -2.53 -10.99
N SER A 107 15.75 -3.24 -10.03
CA SER A 107 16.70 -4.33 -10.34
C SER A 107 16.03 -5.53 -11.01
N HIS A 108 14.70 -5.62 -10.95
CA HIS A 108 13.89 -6.65 -11.62
C HIS A 108 13.13 -6.09 -12.84
N PHE A 109 13.49 -4.90 -13.33
CA PHE A 109 12.85 -4.20 -14.45
C PHE A 109 11.36 -3.88 -14.23
N ILE A 110 10.94 -3.73 -12.97
CA ILE A 110 9.57 -3.38 -12.60
C ILE A 110 9.53 -1.91 -12.21
N VAL A 111 8.72 -1.12 -12.91
CA VAL A 111 8.40 0.26 -12.53
C VAL A 111 7.07 0.27 -11.78
N HIS A 112 7.00 0.88 -10.59
CA HIS A 112 5.80 0.84 -9.74
C HIS A 112 4.58 1.57 -10.37
N LEU A 113 4.80 2.70 -11.04
CA LEU A 113 3.82 3.54 -11.77
C LEU A 113 2.65 4.14 -10.94
N ASP A 114 2.36 3.65 -9.74
CA ASP A 114 1.31 4.20 -8.85
C ASP A 114 1.86 4.50 -7.45
N LEU A 115 3.08 5.06 -7.35
CA LEU A 115 3.68 5.36 -6.06
C LEU A 115 2.97 6.58 -5.43
N LYS A 116 2.33 6.37 -4.28
CA LYS A 116 1.59 7.40 -3.53
C LYS A 116 1.46 7.01 -2.07
N PRO A 117 1.18 7.96 -1.15
CA PRO A 117 1.10 7.66 0.29
C PRO A 117 0.10 6.54 0.66
N ALA A 118 -0.97 6.37 -0.13
CA ALA A 118 -1.97 5.32 0.11
C ALA A 118 -1.47 3.90 -0.21
N ASN A 119 -0.39 3.77 -0.99
CA ASN A 119 0.22 2.48 -1.37
C ASN A 119 1.47 2.16 -0.53
N ILE A 120 1.81 3.00 0.46
CA ILE A 120 2.89 2.73 1.43
C ILE A 120 2.24 2.33 2.74
N PHE A 121 2.38 1.06 3.13
CA PHE A 121 1.85 0.53 4.39
C PHE A 121 2.84 0.78 5.54
N ILE A 122 2.30 1.03 6.73
CA ILE A 122 3.10 1.22 7.95
C ILE A 122 2.91 -0.01 8.83
N THR A 123 4.03 -0.68 9.11
CA THR A 123 4.13 -1.84 9.98
C THR A 123 4.65 -1.43 11.36
N GLU A 124 4.25 -2.16 12.40
CA GLU A 124 4.75 -1.99 13.78
C GLU A 124 6.19 -2.50 13.94
#